data_AF-A0A957XNL1-F1
#
_entry.id   AF-A0A957XNL1-F1
#
_cell.length_a   1.000
_cell.length_b   1.000
_cell.length_c   1.000
_cell.angle_alpha   90.00
_cell.angle_beta   90.00
_cell.angle_gamma   90.00
#
_symmetry.space_group_name_H-M   'P 1'
#
loop_
_entity.id
_entity.type
_entity.pdbx_description
1 polymer ?
#
loop_
_entity_poly.entity_id
_entity_poly.type
_entity_poly.pdbx_seq_one_letter_code
_entity_poly.pdbx_strand_id
1 'polypeptide(L)'
;MTPKLTQFIPHQPTAKQAAFLWLPNREALFGGAAGGGKSDALLMAALQYVDIPNYAALLLRRTYADLALPGAIMDRAEQWLTGTNARWNQQEKTWYFPSGSTLTFGYLQHEKDKYRYQSSEFQFIGFDELTQFTETMYTYLFSRLRRLENSNVPLRMRGATNPGGIGHAWVHERFVVSAKTGRIFIPAKLADNPYLDQAEYVRSLEELDDITKAQLLDGAWVTDPHNKPFKREWWRGINRCHNVNVTARYISWDTALKDKEENAYTACVVGEVTSDYQLFIR
;
A
#
# COMPACT_ATOMS: atom_id res chain seq x y z
N MET A 1 -7.02 -20.38 -11.12
CA MET A 1 -6.07 -21.07 -10.23
C MET A 1 -6.43 -20.72 -8.80
N THR A 2 -6.52 -21.72 -7.91
CA THR A 2 -6.71 -21.51 -6.47
C THR A 2 -5.38 -21.01 -5.86
N PRO A 3 -5.37 -20.00 -4.97
CA PRO A 3 -4.22 -19.55 -4.20
C PRO A 3 -3.61 -20.75 -3.53
N LYS A 4 -2.37 -20.98 -3.88
CA LYS A 4 -1.62 -22.06 -3.30
C LYS A 4 -1.07 -21.56 -1.97
N LEU A 5 -1.61 -22.09 -0.87
CA LEU A 5 -0.96 -22.00 0.42
C LEU A 5 0.08 -23.11 0.45
N THR A 6 1.34 -22.75 0.61
CA THR A 6 2.45 -23.70 0.71
C THR A 6 2.74 -23.99 2.18
N GLN A 7 3.48 -25.06 2.46
CA GLN A 7 3.96 -25.38 3.82
C GLN A 7 4.83 -24.27 4.45
N PHE A 8 5.28 -23.29 3.64
CA PHE A 8 6.10 -22.16 4.07
C PHE A 8 5.26 -20.96 4.53
N ILE A 9 3.93 -21.06 4.49
CA ILE A 9 3.00 -20.06 5.00
C ILE A 9 2.38 -20.64 6.29
N PRO A 10 2.82 -20.22 7.48
CA PRO A 10 2.45 -20.86 8.75
C PRO A 10 1.07 -20.45 9.28
N HIS A 11 0.43 -19.45 8.69
CA HIS A 11 -0.81 -18.87 9.19
C HIS A 11 -1.92 -18.93 8.14
N GLN A 12 -3.15 -19.16 8.61
CA GLN A 12 -4.33 -19.01 7.76
C GLN A 12 -4.56 -17.52 7.45
N PRO A 13 -4.70 -17.12 6.18
CA PRO A 13 -4.93 -15.72 5.85
C PRO A 13 -6.30 -15.25 6.34
N THR A 14 -6.37 -14.02 6.84
CA THR A 14 -7.64 -13.31 7.06
C THR A 14 -8.40 -13.12 5.74
N ALA A 15 -9.68 -12.77 5.80
CA ALA A 15 -10.51 -12.62 4.59
C ALA A 15 -9.90 -11.65 3.55
N LYS A 16 -9.34 -10.51 3.99
CA LYS A 16 -8.72 -9.54 3.08
C LYS A 16 -7.34 -9.98 2.58
N GLN A 17 -6.54 -10.65 3.42
CA GLN A 17 -5.31 -11.28 2.98
C GLN A 17 -5.61 -12.33 1.90
N ALA A 18 -6.61 -13.19 2.12
CA ALA A 18 -7.04 -14.18 1.15
C ALA A 18 -7.51 -13.52 -0.15
N ALA A 19 -8.32 -12.46 -0.08
CA ALA A 19 -8.73 -11.68 -1.24
C ALA A 19 -7.52 -11.14 -2.02
N PHE A 20 -6.53 -10.55 -1.34
CA PHE A 20 -5.29 -10.06 -1.95
C PHE A 20 -4.46 -11.17 -2.63
N LEU A 21 -4.38 -12.35 -1.99
CA LEU A 21 -3.71 -13.53 -2.55
C LEU A 21 -4.42 -14.04 -3.81
N TRP A 22 -5.76 -13.99 -3.82
CA TRP A 22 -6.64 -14.45 -4.91
C TRP A 22 -6.63 -13.59 -6.17
N LEU A 23 -6.14 -12.35 -6.11
CA LEU A 23 -6.22 -11.44 -7.26
C LEU A 23 -5.43 -11.98 -8.47
N PRO A 24 -6.09 -12.19 -9.63
CA PRO A 24 -5.42 -12.60 -10.86
C PRO A 24 -4.69 -11.44 -11.54
N ASN A 25 -4.99 -10.21 -11.12
CA ASN A 25 -4.46 -8.99 -11.68
C ASN A 25 -2.94 -8.96 -11.58
N ARG A 26 -2.27 -8.50 -12.64
CA ARG A 26 -0.82 -8.32 -12.65
C ARG A 26 -0.37 -7.39 -11.54
N GLU A 27 -1.18 -6.40 -11.19
CA GLU A 27 -0.83 -5.33 -10.26
C GLU A 27 -1.91 -5.18 -9.18
N ALA A 28 -1.52 -5.16 -7.90
CA ALA A 28 -2.45 -4.93 -6.81
C ALA A 28 -1.76 -4.28 -5.60
N LEU A 29 -2.51 -3.45 -4.87
CA LEU A 29 -2.10 -2.79 -3.65
C LEU A 29 -2.98 -3.26 -2.49
N PHE A 30 -2.36 -3.71 -1.40
CA PHE A 30 -3.02 -3.83 -0.11
C PHE A 30 -2.58 -2.64 0.74
N GLY A 31 -3.47 -1.68 0.99
CA GLY A 31 -3.06 -0.45 1.68
C GLY A 31 -4.18 0.20 2.47
N GLY A 32 -3.84 1.18 3.31
CA GLY A 32 -4.78 1.81 4.23
C GLY A 32 -4.19 1.87 5.63
N ALA A 33 -5.01 1.67 6.65
CA ALA A 33 -4.60 1.80 8.03
C ALA A 33 -3.45 0.87 8.40
N ALA A 34 -2.63 1.30 9.35
CA ALA A 34 -1.61 0.48 9.98
C ALA A 34 -2.23 -0.69 10.76
N GLY A 35 -1.42 -1.69 11.09
CA GLY A 35 -1.87 -2.88 11.82
C GLY A 35 -2.69 -3.89 11.00
N GLY A 36 -3.21 -3.57 9.81
CA GLY A 36 -4.10 -4.48 9.04
C GLY A 36 -3.47 -5.74 8.38
N GLY A 37 -2.30 -6.22 8.83
CA GLY A 37 -1.71 -7.48 8.34
C GLY A 37 -1.16 -7.44 6.90
N LYS A 38 -0.79 -6.26 6.40
CA LYS A 38 -0.37 -6.03 5.00
C LYS A 38 0.96 -6.69 4.64
N SER A 39 1.99 -6.56 5.49
CA SER A 39 3.31 -7.13 5.22
C SER A 39 3.27 -8.67 5.23
N ASP A 40 2.46 -9.27 6.11
CA ASP A 40 2.18 -10.72 6.09
C ASP A 40 1.52 -11.13 4.77
N ALA A 41 0.51 -10.38 4.31
CA ALA A 41 -0.15 -10.65 3.03
C ALA A 41 0.84 -10.60 1.85
N LEU A 42 1.78 -9.65 1.89
CA LEU A 42 2.81 -9.49 0.86
C LEU A 42 3.81 -10.65 0.88
N LEU A 43 4.25 -11.07 2.05
CA LEU A 43 5.12 -12.24 2.22
C LEU A 43 4.41 -13.53 1.79
N MET A 44 3.17 -13.74 2.22
CA MET A 44 2.33 -14.85 1.75
C MET A 44 2.24 -14.88 0.23
N ALA A 45 2.02 -13.72 -0.41
CA ALA A 45 1.93 -13.59 -1.86
C ALA A 45 3.23 -13.96 -2.57
N ALA A 46 4.38 -13.60 -1.98
CA ALA A 46 5.70 -13.98 -2.48
C ALA A 46 5.94 -15.49 -2.35
N LEU A 47 5.41 -16.13 -1.31
CA LEU A 47 5.61 -17.55 -1.01
C LEU A 47 4.67 -18.52 -1.75
N GLN A 48 3.66 -18.04 -2.48
CA GLN A 48 2.63 -18.92 -3.08
C GLN A 48 3.16 -19.92 -4.12
N TYR A 49 4.30 -19.62 -4.75
CA TYR A 49 4.83 -20.42 -5.86
C TYR A 49 6.26 -20.91 -5.63
N VAL A 50 6.75 -20.84 -4.39
CA VAL A 50 8.12 -21.28 -4.03
C VAL A 50 8.34 -22.79 -4.09
N ASP A 51 7.29 -23.56 -4.39
CA ASP A 51 7.40 -24.98 -4.68
C ASP A 51 7.40 -25.29 -6.18
N ILE A 52 7.37 -24.25 -7.03
CA ILE A 52 7.49 -24.37 -8.48
C ILE A 52 8.95 -24.07 -8.89
N PRO A 53 9.60 -24.97 -9.66
CA PRO A 53 10.97 -24.73 -10.15
C PRO A 53 11.10 -23.43 -10.96
N ASN A 54 12.28 -22.80 -10.85
CA ASN A 54 12.62 -21.54 -11.53
C ASN A 54 11.73 -20.33 -11.15
N TYR A 55 10.92 -20.42 -10.09
CA TYR A 55 10.25 -19.27 -9.52
C TYR A 55 11.24 -18.38 -8.78
N ALA A 56 11.18 -17.07 -9.01
CA ALA A 56 11.99 -16.06 -8.34
C ALA A 56 11.10 -14.92 -7.88
N ALA A 57 11.12 -14.66 -6.56
CA ALA A 57 10.41 -13.57 -5.91
C ALA A 57 11.40 -12.53 -5.36
N LEU A 58 11.04 -11.26 -5.49
CA LEU A 58 11.78 -10.13 -4.92
C LEU A 58 10.86 -9.34 -3.98
N LEU A 59 11.33 -9.08 -2.75
CA LEU A 59 10.69 -8.17 -1.80
C LEU A 59 11.59 -6.96 -1.54
N LEU A 60 11.01 -5.76 -1.58
CA LEU A 60 11.74 -4.49 -1.52
C LEU A 60 11.27 -3.60 -0.38
N ARG A 61 12.23 -2.98 0.31
CA ARG A 61 12.05 -1.79 1.16
C ARG A 61 12.97 -0.66 0.68
N ARG A 62 12.91 0.50 1.32
CA ARG A 62 13.77 1.65 0.98
C ARG A 62 15.24 1.34 1.23
N THR A 63 15.58 0.82 2.40
CA THR A 63 16.93 0.42 2.76
C THR A 63 16.98 -1.02 3.25
N TYR A 64 18.18 -1.60 3.30
CA TYR A 64 18.37 -2.90 3.95
C TYR A 64 18.11 -2.84 5.45
N ALA A 65 18.43 -1.72 6.11
CA ALA A 65 18.14 -1.54 7.53
C ALA A 65 16.63 -1.66 7.79
N ASP A 66 15.79 -1.08 6.91
CA ASP A 66 14.32 -1.16 7.01
C ASP A 66 13.77 -2.58 6.83
N LEU A 67 14.48 -3.46 6.11
CA LEU A 67 14.12 -4.88 5.97
C LEU A 67 14.39 -5.64 7.27
N ALA A 68 15.47 -5.29 7.97
CA ALA A 68 16.02 -6.02 9.10
C ALA A 68 15.49 -5.56 10.46
N LEU A 69 14.68 -4.49 10.51
CA LEU A 69 14.06 -4.05 11.75
C LEU A 69 13.18 -5.16 12.35
N PRO A 70 13.07 -5.25 13.69
CA PRO A 70 12.16 -6.19 14.34
C PRO A 70 10.72 -6.04 13.82
N GLY A 71 10.10 -7.15 13.44
CA GLY A 71 8.75 -7.18 12.87
C GLY A 71 8.64 -6.66 11.43
N ALA A 72 9.74 -6.31 10.76
CA ALA A 72 9.76 -6.02 9.33
C ALA A 72 9.72 -7.31 8.49
N ILE A 73 9.56 -7.17 7.17
CA ILE A 73 9.24 -8.30 6.30
C ILE A 73 10.35 -9.38 6.22
N MET A 74 11.63 -9.03 6.40
CA MET A 74 12.71 -10.02 6.39
C MET A 74 12.78 -10.79 7.71
N ASP A 75 12.61 -10.10 8.85
CA ASP A 75 12.51 -10.73 10.18
C ASP A 75 11.30 -11.70 10.25
N ARG A 76 10.14 -11.28 9.72
CA ARG A 76 8.96 -12.18 9.59
C ARG A 76 9.27 -13.43 8.76
N ALA A 77 9.96 -13.26 7.64
CA ALA A 77 10.33 -14.40 6.80
C ALA A 77 11.32 -15.33 7.51
N GLU A 78 12.27 -14.80 8.27
CA GLU A 78 13.16 -15.61 9.11
C GLU A 78 12.35 -16.44 10.12
N GLN A 79 11.39 -15.84 10.81
CA GLN A 79 10.50 -16.54 11.74
C GLN A 79 9.67 -17.64 11.05
N TRP A 80 9.18 -17.40 9.83
CA TRP A 80 8.35 -18.36 9.10
C TRP A 80 9.13 -19.51 8.46
N LEU A 81 10.36 -19.23 8.02
CA LEU A 81 11.13 -20.15 7.18
C LEU A 81 12.20 -20.92 7.98
N THR A 82 12.61 -20.41 9.15
CA THR A 82 13.52 -21.13 10.04
C THR A 82 12.89 -22.43 10.52
N GLY A 83 13.65 -23.53 10.44
CA GLY A 83 13.16 -24.88 10.77
C GLY A 83 12.40 -25.56 9.62
N THR A 84 12.19 -24.88 8.50
CA THR A 84 11.68 -25.51 7.26
C THR A 84 12.83 -26.04 6.40
N ASN A 85 12.51 -26.63 5.24
CA ASN A 85 13.50 -27.06 4.25
C ASN A 85 14.07 -25.92 3.39
N ALA A 86 13.69 -24.65 3.67
CA ALA A 86 14.29 -23.49 3.02
C ALA A 86 15.67 -23.18 3.61
N ARG A 87 16.59 -22.66 2.78
CA ARG A 87 17.96 -22.33 3.19
C ARG A 87 18.24 -20.86 2.99
N TRP A 88 18.74 -20.20 4.03
CA TRP A 88 19.12 -18.79 3.97
C TRP A 88 20.55 -18.58 3.48
N ASN A 89 20.73 -17.65 2.55
CA ASN A 89 22.05 -17.12 2.17
C ASN A 89 22.18 -15.67 2.63
N GLN A 90 23.06 -15.48 3.62
CA GLN A 90 23.28 -14.18 4.26
C GLN A 90 23.94 -13.14 3.35
N GLN A 91 24.72 -13.54 2.34
CA GLN A 91 25.38 -12.61 1.43
C GLN A 91 24.40 -12.12 0.35
N GLU A 92 23.65 -13.06 -0.24
CA GLU A 92 22.68 -12.78 -1.30
C GLU A 92 21.34 -12.27 -0.77
N LYS A 93 21.13 -12.33 0.55
CA LYS A 93 19.85 -11.99 1.21
C LYS A 93 18.69 -12.75 0.59
N THR A 94 18.91 -14.03 0.35
CA THR A 94 18.01 -14.88 -0.43
C THR A 94 17.73 -16.19 0.30
N TRP A 95 16.47 -16.58 0.34
CA TRP A 95 16.05 -17.94 0.67
C TRP A 95 15.98 -18.80 -0.58
N TYR A 96 16.52 -20.01 -0.49
CA TYR A 96 16.40 -21.05 -1.50
C TYR A 96 15.47 -22.15 -1.01
N PHE A 97 14.57 -22.59 -1.87
CA PHE A 97 13.59 -23.63 -1.55
C PHE A 97 13.98 -24.96 -2.24
N PRO A 98 13.47 -26.11 -1.76
CA PRO A 98 13.79 -27.42 -2.34
C PRO A 98 13.49 -27.55 -3.84
N SER A 99 12.55 -26.75 -4.36
CA SER A 99 12.20 -26.68 -5.78
C SER A 99 13.28 -26.02 -6.65
N GLY A 100 14.27 -25.36 -6.04
CA GLY A 100 15.22 -24.46 -6.70
C GLY A 100 14.72 -23.02 -6.84
N SER A 101 13.51 -22.70 -6.39
CA SER A 101 12.99 -21.32 -6.40
C SER A 101 13.68 -20.44 -5.35
N THR A 102 13.54 -19.12 -5.51
CA THR A 102 14.15 -18.13 -4.61
C THR A 102 13.17 -17.08 -4.09
N LEU A 103 13.42 -16.60 -2.87
CA LEU A 103 12.87 -15.36 -2.32
C LEU A 103 14.03 -14.45 -1.91
N THR A 104 14.24 -13.36 -2.66
CA THR A 104 15.31 -12.38 -2.44
C THR A 104 14.76 -11.12 -1.77
N PHE A 105 15.48 -10.62 -0.77
CA PHE A 105 15.24 -9.31 -0.15
C PHE A 105 16.20 -8.27 -0.74
N GLY A 106 15.64 -7.18 -1.24
CA GLY A 106 16.38 -6.10 -1.88
C GLY A 106 15.95 -4.73 -1.39
N TYR A 107 16.63 -3.69 -1.89
CA TYR A 107 16.34 -2.31 -1.51
C TYR A 107 16.50 -1.34 -2.67
N LEU A 108 15.81 -0.20 -2.59
CA LEU A 108 15.99 0.94 -3.48
C LEU A 108 16.05 2.21 -2.63
N GLN A 109 17.26 2.66 -2.27
CA GLN A 109 17.46 3.85 -1.43
C GLN A 109 17.55 5.12 -2.29
N HIS A 110 18.08 4.99 -3.50
CA HIS A 110 18.26 6.08 -4.46
C HIS A 110 17.72 5.70 -5.84
N GLU A 111 17.36 6.70 -6.65
CA GLU A 111 16.72 6.50 -7.97
C GLU A 111 17.51 5.57 -8.91
N LYS A 112 18.84 5.55 -8.79
CA LYS A 112 19.71 4.71 -9.60
C LYS A 112 19.75 3.25 -9.14
N ASP A 113 19.35 2.93 -7.90
CA ASP A 113 19.41 1.56 -7.39
C ASP A 113 18.51 0.60 -8.18
N LYS A 114 17.46 1.13 -8.84
CA LYS A 114 16.58 0.34 -9.70
C LYS A 114 17.36 -0.36 -10.81
N TYR A 115 18.47 0.24 -11.27
CA TYR A 115 19.31 -0.32 -12.32
C TYR A 115 20.17 -1.50 -11.88
N ARG A 116 20.31 -1.75 -10.57
CA ARG A 116 20.98 -2.97 -10.08
C ARG A 116 20.26 -4.25 -10.49
N TYR A 117 18.95 -4.14 -10.73
CA TYR A 117 18.11 -5.25 -11.15
C TYR A 117 18.08 -5.42 -12.68
N GLN A 118 18.87 -4.65 -13.45
CA GLN A 118 18.86 -4.66 -14.93
C GLN A 118 18.96 -6.06 -15.53
N SER A 119 19.75 -6.95 -14.94
CA SER A 119 19.94 -8.32 -15.46
C SER A 119 19.07 -9.37 -14.76
N SER A 120 18.21 -8.97 -13.82
CA SER A 120 17.41 -9.89 -13.01
C SER A 120 16.07 -10.26 -13.67
N GLU A 121 15.57 -11.43 -13.32
CA GLU A 121 14.28 -11.98 -13.76
C GLU A 121 13.48 -12.46 -12.57
N PHE A 122 12.26 -11.95 -12.43
CA PHE A 122 11.37 -12.31 -11.33
C PHE A 122 9.96 -12.57 -11.87
N GLN A 123 9.25 -13.51 -11.24
CA GLN A 123 7.82 -13.70 -11.49
C GLN A 123 6.99 -12.95 -10.46
N PHE A 124 7.57 -12.65 -9.30
CA PHE A 124 6.94 -11.85 -8.25
C PHE A 124 7.87 -10.71 -7.83
N ILE A 125 7.32 -9.49 -7.78
CA ILE A 125 7.98 -8.34 -7.17
C ILE A 125 6.99 -7.68 -6.21
N GLY A 126 7.39 -7.57 -4.94
CA GLY A 126 6.62 -6.95 -3.87
C GLY A 126 7.34 -5.75 -3.28
N PHE A 127 6.61 -4.67 -3.05
CA PHE A 127 7.09 -3.47 -2.38
C PHE A 127 6.38 -3.31 -1.04
N ASP A 128 7.14 -3.28 0.05
CA ASP A 128 6.63 -3.03 1.39
C ASP A 128 6.89 -1.56 1.79
N GLU A 129 5.87 -0.90 2.30
CA GLU A 129 5.70 0.58 2.32
C GLU A 129 5.95 1.22 0.96
N LEU A 130 5.12 0.86 -0.04
CA LEU A 130 5.23 1.37 -1.40
C LEU A 130 5.27 2.91 -1.50
N THR A 131 4.62 3.62 -0.60
CA THR A 131 4.63 5.08 -0.58
C THR A 131 5.99 5.70 -0.21
N GLN A 132 6.99 4.90 0.17
CA GLN A 132 8.37 5.38 0.38
C GLN A 132 9.18 5.45 -0.93
N PHE A 133 8.63 5.00 -2.05
CA PHE A 133 9.32 4.95 -3.34
C PHE A 133 8.78 6.01 -4.31
N THR A 134 9.61 6.41 -5.26
CA THR A 134 9.19 7.20 -6.43
C THR A 134 8.46 6.30 -7.42
N GLU A 135 7.55 6.87 -8.23
CA GLU A 135 6.85 6.10 -9.27
C GLU A 135 7.83 5.45 -10.26
N THR A 136 8.92 6.13 -10.57
CA THR A 136 9.95 5.69 -11.52
C THR A 136 10.79 4.52 -11.02
N MET A 137 10.94 4.34 -9.70
CA MET A 137 11.52 3.14 -9.11
C MET A 137 10.58 1.94 -9.28
N TYR A 138 9.31 2.14 -8.95
CA TYR A 138 8.29 1.12 -8.99
C TYR A 138 8.02 0.63 -10.43
N THR A 139 7.74 1.56 -11.34
CA THR A 139 7.40 1.27 -12.73
C THR A 139 8.55 0.64 -13.51
N TYR A 140 9.80 1.00 -13.22
CA TYR A 140 10.96 0.40 -13.86
C TYR A 140 11.04 -1.12 -13.67
N LEU A 141 10.68 -1.63 -12.49
CA LEU A 141 10.75 -3.06 -12.19
C LEU A 141 9.71 -3.91 -12.91
N PHE A 142 8.69 -3.32 -13.55
CA PHE A 142 7.84 -4.08 -14.47
C PHE A 142 8.63 -4.70 -15.62
N SER A 143 9.73 -4.07 -16.02
CA SER A 143 10.62 -4.63 -17.05
C SER A 143 11.34 -5.90 -16.59
N ARG A 144 11.40 -6.16 -15.28
CA ARG A 144 12.03 -7.35 -14.69
C ARG A 144 11.03 -8.46 -14.38
N LEU A 145 9.73 -8.16 -14.44
CA LEU A 145 8.66 -9.16 -14.36
C LEU A 145 8.62 -9.98 -15.64
N ARG A 146 9.27 -11.14 -15.62
CA ARG A 146 9.49 -12.02 -16.78
C ARG A 146 9.27 -13.48 -16.38
N ARG A 147 8.81 -14.27 -17.34
CA ARG A 147 8.67 -15.73 -17.22
C ARG A 147 8.98 -16.37 -18.55
N LEU A 148 9.41 -17.63 -18.52
CA LEU A 148 9.50 -18.46 -19.72
C LEU A 148 8.11 -18.71 -20.31
N GLU A 149 8.01 -18.86 -21.64
CA GLU A 149 6.75 -19.07 -22.35
C GLU A 149 5.95 -20.26 -21.82
N ASN A 150 6.65 -21.35 -21.48
CA ASN A 150 6.06 -22.58 -20.93
C ASN A 150 5.78 -22.53 -19.42
N SER A 151 6.03 -21.40 -18.74
CA SER A 151 5.76 -21.25 -17.31
C SER A 151 4.34 -20.73 -17.07
N ASN A 152 3.58 -21.48 -16.27
CA ASN A 152 2.24 -21.11 -15.85
C ASN A 152 2.21 -20.20 -14.61
N VAL A 153 3.37 -19.88 -14.03
CA VAL A 153 3.44 -18.99 -12.87
C VAL A 153 2.98 -17.58 -13.28
N PRO A 154 2.06 -16.93 -12.54
CA PRO A 154 1.60 -15.59 -12.88
C PRO A 154 2.68 -14.55 -12.60
N LEU A 155 2.78 -13.54 -13.46
CA LEU A 155 3.59 -12.35 -13.22
C LEU A 155 2.83 -11.41 -12.30
N ARG A 156 3.40 -11.10 -11.12
CA ARG A 156 2.73 -10.30 -10.09
C ARG A 156 3.61 -9.18 -9.58
N MET A 157 3.14 -7.96 -9.75
CA MET A 157 3.56 -6.77 -9.02
C MET A 157 2.59 -6.57 -7.84
N ARG A 158 3.13 -6.46 -6.63
CA ARG A 158 2.34 -6.27 -5.42
C ARG A 158 2.89 -5.14 -4.56
N GLY A 159 2.01 -4.38 -3.93
CA GLY A 159 2.38 -3.35 -2.96
C GLY A 159 1.66 -3.56 -1.64
N ALA A 160 2.34 -3.27 -0.54
CA ALA A 160 1.77 -3.08 0.79
C ALA A 160 2.17 -1.68 1.28
N THR A 161 1.23 -0.88 1.81
CA THR A 161 1.59 0.47 2.29
C THR A 161 0.54 1.11 3.19
N ASN A 162 0.97 2.03 4.04
CA ASN A 162 0.07 3.07 4.56
C ASN A 162 0.12 4.30 3.63
N PRO A 163 -0.95 5.13 3.58
CA PRO A 163 -0.87 6.45 2.95
C PRO A 163 0.19 7.30 3.64
N GLY A 164 0.84 8.20 2.88
CA GLY A 164 1.89 9.09 3.40
C GLY A 164 3.13 9.05 2.51
N GLY A 165 4.24 9.63 2.96
CA GLY A 165 5.54 9.54 2.27
C GLY A 165 5.61 10.23 0.91
N ILE A 166 6.79 10.15 0.27
CA ILE A 166 7.05 10.79 -1.03
C ILE A 166 6.18 10.24 -2.17
N GLY A 167 5.70 9.02 -2.00
CA GLY A 167 4.90 8.30 -2.97
C GLY A 167 3.40 8.46 -2.79
N HIS A 168 2.94 9.19 -1.76
CA HIS A 168 1.51 9.37 -1.44
C HIS A 168 0.68 9.64 -2.70
N ALA A 169 1.03 10.71 -3.42
CA ALA A 169 0.23 11.22 -4.52
C ALA A 169 0.14 10.23 -5.70
N TRP A 170 1.27 9.66 -6.12
CA TRP A 170 1.27 8.77 -7.29
C TRP A 170 0.66 7.41 -6.96
N VAL A 171 0.84 6.89 -5.74
CA VAL A 171 0.20 5.63 -5.32
C VAL A 171 -1.31 5.82 -5.23
N HIS A 172 -1.77 6.92 -4.63
CA HIS A 172 -3.19 7.26 -4.56
C HIS A 172 -3.82 7.35 -5.96
N GLU A 173 -3.20 8.13 -6.85
CA GLU A 173 -3.68 8.28 -8.22
C GLU A 173 -3.75 6.93 -8.94
N ARG A 174 -2.70 6.12 -8.83
CA ARG A 174 -2.56 4.86 -9.56
C ARG A 174 -3.51 3.76 -9.09
N PHE A 175 -3.75 3.66 -7.78
CA PHE A 175 -4.47 2.53 -7.19
C PHE A 175 -5.86 2.87 -6.65
N VAL A 176 -6.09 4.10 -6.19
CA VAL A 176 -7.34 4.51 -5.55
C VAL A 176 -8.23 5.25 -6.54
N VAL A 177 -7.69 6.23 -7.27
CA VAL A 177 -8.44 7.02 -8.25
C VAL A 177 -8.58 6.27 -9.58
N SER A 178 -7.46 5.84 -10.16
CA SER A 178 -7.40 5.21 -11.48
C SER A 178 -7.58 3.67 -11.45
N ALA A 179 -8.23 3.14 -10.40
CA ALA A 179 -8.48 1.71 -10.17
C ALA A 179 -9.24 1.00 -11.31
N LYS A 180 -9.88 1.76 -12.21
CA LYS A 180 -10.60 1.23 -13.40
C LYS A 180 -9.69 0.46 -14.38
N THR A 181 -8.37 0.59 -14.28
CA THR A 181 -7.39 0.00 -15.23
C THR A 181 -6.79 -1.33 -14.74
N GLY A 182 -7.62 -2.31 -14.37
CA GLY A 182 -7.13 -3.67 -14.01
C GLY A 182 -6.17 -3.71 -12.82
N ARG A 183 -6.04 -2.62 -12.06
CA ARG A 183 -5.27 -2.47 -10.82
C ARG A 183 -6.24 -2.51 -9.66
N ILE A 184 -6.02 -3.42 -8.73
CA ILE A 184 -6.94 -3.62 -7.62
C ILE A 184 -6.33 -3.07 -6.33
N PHE A 185 -7.14 -2.30 -5.60
CA PHE A 185 -6.83 -1.82 -4.26
C PHE A 185 -7.67 -2.58 -3.24
N ILE A 186 -7.01 -3.23 -2.28
CA ILE A 186 -7.64 -3.87 -1.13
C ILE A 186 -7.42 -2.93 0.08
N PRO A 187 -8.49 -2.33 0.64
CA PRO A 187 -8.34 -1.42 1.76
C PRO A 187 -8.11 -2.19 3.07
N ALA A 188 -7.04 -1.84 3.79
CA ALA A 188 -6.73 -2.33 5.13
C ALA A 188 -7.30 -1.38 6.20
N LYS A 189 -7.87 -1.96 7.25
CA LYS A 189 -8.35 -1.30 8.47
C LYS A 189 -7.74 -1.98 9.68
N LEU A 190 -7.64 -1.25 10.79
CA LEU A 190 -7.19 -1.80 12.07
C LEU A 190 -8.01 -3.04 12.49
N ALA A 191 -9.33 -2.96 12.31
CA ALA A 191 -10.27 -4.05 12.61
C ALA A 191 -10.06 -5.33 11.80
N ASP A 192 -9.30 -5.30 10.70
CA ASP A 192 -9.02 -6.49 9.89
C ASP A 192 -7.99 -7.41 10.55
N ASN A 193 -7.26 -6.92 11.56
CA ASN A 193 -6.27 -7.70 12.28
C ASN A 193 -6.69 -7.90 13.76
N PRO A 194 -7.24 -9.07 14.11
CA PRO A 194 -7.66 -9.36 15.48
C PRO A 194 -6.49 -9.58 16.46
N TYR A 195 -5.25 -9.67 15.96
CA TYR A 195 -4.08 -9.99 16.78
C TYR A 195 -3.39 -8.76 17.41
N LEU A 196 -3.82 -7.55 17.07
CA LEU A 196 -3.27 -6.30 17.61
C LEU A 196 -4.17 -5.77 18.73
N ASP A 197 -3.57 -5.31 19.83
CA ASP A 197 -4.29 -4.54 20.85
C ASP A 197 -4.69 -3.17 20.27
N GLN A 198 -5.92 -3.10 19.77
CA GLN A 198 -6.43 -1.93 19.07
C GLN A 198 -6.58 -0.73 20.02
N ALA A 199 -6.92 -0.97 21.29
CA ALA A 199 -7.14 0.11 22.24
C ALA A 199 -5.84 0.82 22.59
N GLU A 200 -4.78 0.05 22.88
CA GLU A 200 -3.46 0.63 23.16
C GLU A 200 -2.85 1.27 21.91
N TYR A 201 -3.06 0.66 20.74
CA TYR A 201 -2.58 1.23 19.48
C TYR A 201 -3.23 2.58 19.17
N VAL A 202 -4.55 2.68 19.35
CA VAL A 202 -5.27 3.96 19.15
C VAL A 202 -4.76 5.04 20.11
N ARG A 203 -4.55 4.71 21.39
CA ARG A 203 -3.93 5.64 22.36
C ARG A 203 -2.57 6.14 21.89
N SER A 204 -1.72 5.24 21.38
CA SER A 204 -0.40 5.62 20.84
C SER A 204 -0.49 6.60 19.66
N LEU A 205 -1.56 6.54 18.86
CA LEU A 205 -1.77 7.46 17.73
C LEU A 205 -2.31 8.83 18.14
N GLU A 206 -2.73 9.03 19.39
CA GLU A 206 -3.20 10.33 19.90
C GLU A 206 -2.08 11.37 20.02
N GLU A 207 -0.83 10.91 20.07
CA GLU A 207 0.37 11.76 20.11
C GLU A 207 0.75 12.36 18.73
N LEU A 208 0.08 11.93 17.66
CA LEU A 208 0.40 12.34 16.29
C LEU A 208 -0.47 13.50 15.82
N ASP A 209 0.00 14.24 14.83
CA ASP A 209 -0.82 15.24 14.15
C ASP A 209 -2.03 14.59 13.46
N ASP A 210 -3.11 15.36 13.28
CA ASP A 210 -4.38 14.87 12.74
C ASP A 210 -4.24 14.15 11.39
N ILE A 211 -3.31 14.60 10.54
CA ILE A 211 -3.10 14.01 9.20
C ILE A 211 -2.42 12.66 9.36
N THR A 212 -1.32 12.58 10.09
CA THR A 212 -0.60 11.32 10.32
C THR A 212 -1.48 10.31 11.06
N LYS A 213 -2.25 10.78 12.07
CA LYS A 213 -3.22 9.96 12.79
C LYS A 213 -4.27 9.39 11.83
N ALA A 214 -4.91 10.21 10.99
CA ALA A 214 -5.91 9.75 10.03
C ALA A 214 -5.32 8.77 8.99
N GLN A 215 -4.07 8.98 8.56
CA GLN A 215 -3.38 8.05 7.65
C GLN A 215 -3.16 6.68 8.30
N LEU A 216 -2.72 6.63 9.56
CA LEU A 216 -2.40 5.38 10.25
C LEU A 216 -3.64 4.68 10.83
N LEU A 217 -4.62 5.43 11.30
CA LEU A 217 -5.84 4.89 11.92
C LEU A 217 -6.89 4.51 10.89
N ASP A 218 -7.19 5.42 9.96
CA ASP A 218 -8.31 5.28 9.03
C ASP A 218 -7.85 4.86 7.62
N GLY A 219 -6.54 4.92 7.35
CA GLY A 219 -6.02 4.71 6.00
C GLY A 219 -6.38 5.85 5.06
N ALA A 220 -6.51 7.07 5.58
CA ALA A 220 -6.93 8.23 4.80
C ALA A 220 -5.86 8.66 3.78
N TRP A 221 -6.24 8.72 2.50
CA TRP A 221 -5.39 9.28 1.43
C TRP A 221 -5.57 10.79 1.33
N VAL A 222 -5.01 11.52 2.31
CA VAL A 222 -5.10 12.98 2.39
C VAL A 222 -4.17 13.63 1.35
N THR A 223 -4.74 14.12 0.26
CA THR A 223 -3.99 14.72 -0.86
C THR A 223 -3.58 16.18 -0.65
N ASP A 224 -3.95 16.81 0.48
CA ASP A 224 -3.49 18.15 0.88
C ASP A 224 -2.82 18.12 2.27
N PRO A 225 -1.57 17.63 2.36
CA PRO A 225 -0.91 17.36 3.63
C PRO A 225 -0.36 18.62 4.34
N HIS A 226 -0.61 19.82 3.82
CA HIS A 226 0.09 21.02 4.30
C HIS A 226 -0.79 22.06 4.99
N ASN A 227 -2.09 21.82 5.18
CA ASN A 227 -3.01 22.92 5.52
C ASN A 227 -2.82 24.10 4.54
N LYS A 228 -2.34 23.84 3.32
CA LYS A 228 -2.11 24.89 2.34
C LYS A 228 -3.51 25.36 1.95
N PRO A 229 -3.80 26.67 2.06
CA PRO A 229 -5.09 27.14 1.59
C PRO A 229 -5.25 26.71 0.14
N PHE A 230 -6.43 26.20 -0.17
CA PHE A 230 -6.83 25.86 -1.53
C PHE A 230 -6.39 27.00 -2.46
N LYS A 231 -5.43 26.72 -3.35
CA LYS A 231 -5.02 27.75 -4.31
C LYS A 231 -6.06 27.81 -5.40
N ARG A 232 -6.61 28.99 -5.66
CA ARG A 232 -7.60 29.21 -6.74
C ARG A 232 -7.12 28.68 -8.10
N GLU A 233 -5.82 28.72 -8.38
CA GLU A 233 -5.23 28.16 -9.61
C GLU A 233 -5.34 26.63 -9.74
N TRP A 234 -5.54 25.91 -8.63
CA TRP A 234 -5.84 24.47 -8.64
C TRP A 234 -7.26 24.19 -9.12
N TRP A 235 -8.16 25.17 -8.97
CA TRP A 235 -9.48 25.14 -9.56
C TRP A 235 -9.38 25.36 -11.07
N ARG A 236 -9.58 24.31 -11.85
CA ARG A 236 -9.58 24.38 -13.32
C ARG A 236 -10.89 24.92 -13.90
N GLY A 237 -11.76 25.53 -13.10
CA GLY A 237 -13.06 26.03 -13.55
C GLY A 237 -14.10 24.94 -13.82
N ILE A 238 -13.81 23.68 -13.48
CA ILE A 238 -14.66 22.54 -13.80
C ILE A 238 -15.23 21.95 -12.51
N ASN A 239 -16.53 22.06 -12.32
CA ASN A 239 -17.27 21.26 -11.36
C ASN A 239 -17.19 19.79 -11.80
N ARG A 240 -16.50 18.96 -11.01
CA ARG A 240 -16.27 17.54 -11.35
C ARG A 240 -17.49 16.64 -11.19
N CYS A 241 -18.65 17.20 -10.80
CA CYS A 241 -19.88 16.44 -10.59
C CYS A 241 -21.12 17.24 -11.01
N HIS A 242 -22.06 16.54 -11.63
CA HIS A 242 -23.41 17.03 -11.92
C HIS A 242 -24.39 15.89 -11.57
N ASN A 243 -25.56 16.22 -11.00
CA ASN A 243 -26.63 15.28 -10.67
C ASN A 243 -26.25 14.16 -9.69
N VAL A 244 -25.77 14.52 -8.49
CA VAL A 244 -25.49 13.57 -7.40
C VAL A 244 -26.75 13.29 -6.57
N ASN A 245 -26.95 12.02 -6.18
CA ASN A 245 -28.07 11.63 -5.32
C ASN A 245 -27.71 11.95 -3.86
N VAL A 246 -28.13 13.13 -3.40
CA VAL A 246 -27.77 13.68 -2.09
C VAL A 246 -28.60 13.03 -1.00
N THR A 247 -27.93 12.39 -0.03
CA THR A 247 -28.56 11.78 1.15
C THR A 247 -28.51 12.67 2.38
N ALA A 248 -27.53 13.58 2.46
CA ALA A 248 -27.45 14.56 3.54
C ALA A 248 -26.77 15.86 3.09
N ARG A 249 -27.03 16.96 3.80
CA ARG A 249 -26.31 18.22 3.62
C ARG A 249 -25.71 18.67 4.94
N TYR A 250 -24.50 19.21 4.86
CA TYR A 250 -23.81 19.88 5.95
C TYR A 250 -23.56 21.33 5.53
N ILE A 251 -23.69 22.27 6.46
CA ILE A 251 -23.42 23.68 6.20
C ILE A 251 -22.38 24.13 7.22
N SER A 252 -21.28 24.68 6.72
CA SER A 252 -20.22 25.26 7.53
C SER A 252 -20.23 26.77 7.36
N TRP A 253 -20.13 27.49 8.47
CA TRP A 253 -19.98 28.94 8.47
C TRP A 253 -18.61 29.30 9.02
N ASP A 254 -17.89 30.15 8.31
CA ASP A 254 -16.72 30.86 8.83
C ASP A 254 -17.11 32.32 9.01
N THR A 255 -17.51 32.67 10.24
CA THR A 255 -18.04 34.00 10.58
C THR A 255 -16.93 34.92 11.03
N ALA A 256 -16.75 36.04 10.34
CA ALA A 256 -15.71 37.02 10.66
C ALA A 256 -16.30 38.30 11.28
N LEU A 257 -17.02 38.15 12.40
CA LEU A 257 -17.53 39.25 13.20
C LEU A 257 -16.42 39.81 14.11
N LYS A 258 -16.16 41.12 14.04
CA LYS A 258 -15.22 41.83 14.91
C LYS A 258 -15.94 42.98 15.61
N ASP A 259 -15.55 43.28 16.85
CA ASP A 259 -16.13 44.35 17.66
C ASP A 259 -15.76 45.79 17.20
N LYS A 260 -15.18 45.97 16.00
CA LYS A 260 -14.82 47.27 15.42
C LYS A 260 -15.21 47.37 13.94
N GLU A 261 -15.38 48.61 13.49
CA GLU A 261 -16.26 49.11 12.40
C GLU A 261 -16.18 48.48 10.99
N GLU A 262 -15.30 47.50 10.71
CA GLU A 262 -15.36 46.72 9.47
C GLU A 262 -15.20 45.21 9.74
N ASN A 263 -16.29 44.47 9.52
CA ASN A 263 -16.30 43.02 9.53
C ASN A 263 -15.64 42.49 8.24
N ALA A 264 -14.91 41.37 8.34
CA ALA A 264 -14.46 40.67 7.15
C ALA A 264 -15.60 39.81 6.57
N TYR A 265 -15.43 39.33 5.34
CA TYR A 265 -16.44 38.47 4.69
C TYR A 265 -16.67 37.20 5.50
N THR A 266 -17.94 36.89 5.77
CA THR A 266 -18.36 35.58 6.28
C THR A 266 -18.49 34.62 5.10
N ALA A 267 -17.87 33.45 5.21
CA ALA A 267 -18.01 32.39 4.22
C ALA A 267 -19.05 31.37 4.68
N CYS A 268 -19.93 30.97 3.77
CA CYS A 268 -20.81 29.81 3.95
C CYS A 268 -20.38 28.75 2.94
N VAL A 269 -20.15 27.53 3.43
CA VAL A 269 -19.80 26.37 2.61
C VAL A 269 -20.91 25.34 2.74
N VAL A 270 -21.45 24.87 1.62
CA VAL A 270 -22.48 23.82 1.62
C VAL A 270 -21.85 22.51 1.18
N GLY A 271 -21.75 21.57 2.10
CA GLY A 271 -21.40 20.18 1.83
C GLY A 271 -22.63 19.34 1.48
N GLU A 272 -22.56 18.53 0.43
CA GLU A 272 -23.56 17.51 0.09
C GLU A 272 -22.92 16.13 0.19
N VAL A 273 -23.55 15.21 0.93
CA VAL A 273 -23.12 13.82 1.09
C VAL A 273 -23.98 12.91 0.24
N THR A 274 -23.38 11.98 -0.50
CA THR A 274 -24.07 10.99 -1.31
C THR A 274 -24.21 9.64 -0.62
N SER A 275 -25.07 8.78 -1.17
CA SER A 275 -25.33 7.43 -0.64
C SER A 275 -24.11 6.49 -0.62
N ASP A 276 -23.07 6.81 -1.39
CA ASP A 276 -21.77 6.11 -1.40
C ASP A 276 -20.72 6.80 -0.52
N TYR A 277 -21.14 7.67 0.40
CA TYR A 277 -20.32 8.35 1.40
C TYR A 277 -19.24 9.28 0.82
N GLN A 278 -19.50 9.89 -0.35
CA GLN A 278 -18.68 10.96 -0.88
C GLN A 278 -19.20 12.32 -0.41
N LEU A 279 -18.30 13.25 -0.08
CA LEU A 279 -18.61 14.63 0.28
C LEU A 279 -18.28 15.58 -0.88
N PHE A 280 -19.27 16.36 -1.30
CA PHE A 280 -19.16 17.39 -2.33
C PHE A 280 -19.27 18.76 -1.69
N ILE A 281 -18.37 19.68 -2.04
CA ILE A 281 -18.39 21.06 -1.53
C ILE A 281 -18.93 21.98 -2.65
N ARG A 282 -19.95 22.76 -2.34
CA ARG A 282 -20.52 23.81 -3.20
C ARG A 282 -20.21 25.20 -2.67
#